data_AF-R8QKP9-F1
#
_entry.id   AF-R8QKP9-F1
#
_cell.length_a   1.000
_cell.length_b   1.000
_cell.length_c   1.000
_cell.angle_alpha   90.00
_cell.angle_beta   90.00
_cell.angle_gamma   90.00
#
_symmetry.space_group_name_H-M   'P 1'
#
loop_
_entity.id
_entity.type
_entity.pdbx_description
1 polymer ?
#
loop_
_entity_poly.entity_id
_entity_poly.type
_entity_poly.pdbx_seq_one_letter_code
_entity_poly.pdbx_strand_id
1 'polypeptide(L)' 'MGSQLRFAVENRKRHLIDELIGAGVFKIRERQLYELSLEELEKEYEHIEEFADIQA' A
#
# COMPACT_ATOMS: atom_id res chain seq x y z
N MET A 1 -5.40 -24.53 9.92
CA MET A 1 -4.25 -23.85 9.28
C MET A 1 -4.68 -22.74 8.30
N GLY A 2 -5.76 -21.98 8.59
CA GLY A 2 -6.16 -20.82 7.77
C GLY A 2 -5.69 -19.47 8.30
N SER A 3 -5.13 -19.45 9.52
CA SER A 3 -4.80 -18.24 10.28
C SER A 3 -3.48 -17.61 9.85
N GLN A 4 -2.51 -18.42 9.41
CA GLN A 4 -1.17 -17.95 9.04
C GLN A 4 -1.17 -17.16 7.73
N LEU A 5 -1.92 -17.61 6.72
CA LEU A 5 -2.04 -16.90 5.45
C LEU A 5 -2.71 -15.54 5.65
N ARG A 6 -3.81 -15.50 6.41
CA ARG A 6 -4.48 -14.25 6.76
C ARG A 6 -3.57 -13.31 7.55
N PHE A 7 -2.78 -13.82 8.49
CA PHE A 7 -1.82 -13.00 9.23
C PHE A 7 -0.72 -12.43 8.33
N ALA A 8 -0.18 -13.23 7.40
CA ALA A 8 0.81 -12.78 6.44
C ALA A 8 0.25 -11.68 5.51
N VAL A 9 -0.98 -11.85 5.03
CA VAL A 9 -1.69 -10.86 4.20
C VAL A 9 -1.92 -9.55 4.96
N GLU A 10 -2.42 -9.63 6.20
CA GLU A 10 -2.66 -8.44 7.03
C GLU A 10 -1.36 -7.70 7.39
N ASN A 11 -0.29 -8.44 7.71
CA ASN A 11 1.03 -7.85 7.96
C ASN A 11 1.57 -7.14 6.73
N ARG A 12 1.47 -7.76 5.56
CA ARG A 12 1.92 -7.15 4.31
C ARG A 12 1.11 -5.89 3.98
N LYS A 13 -0.20 -5.92 4.23
CA LYS A 13 -1.08 -4.76 4.06
C LYS A 13 -0.64 -3.60 4.93
N ARG A 14 -0.42 -3.84 6.23
CA ARG A 14 0.08 -2.80 7.15
C ARG A 14 1.43 -2.26 6.72
N HIS A 15 2.36 -3.14 6.34
CA HIS A 15 3.68 -2.73 5.89
C HIS A 15 3.62 -1.78 4.69
N LEU A 16 2.82 -2.09 3.67
CA LEU A 16 2.62 -1.21 2.52
C LEU A 16 2.00 0.13 2.92
N ILE A 17 1.02 0.12 3.83
CA ILE A 17 0.40 1.35 4.33
C ILE A 17 1.44 2.23 5.04
N ASP A 18 2.26 1.65 5.93
CA ASP A 18 3.34 2.36 6.62
C ASP A 18 4.37 2.94 5.65
N GLU A 19 4.78 2.18 4.62
CA GLU A 19 5.72 2.65 3.59
C GLU A 19 5.13 3.82 2.78
N LEU A 20 3.87 3.71 2.36
CA LEU A 20 3.15 4.76 1.63
C LEU A 20 3.01 6.02 2.47
N ILE A 21 2.64 5.88 3.75
CA ILE A 21 2.57 7.00 4.70
C ILE A 21 3.96 7.64 4.88
N GLY A 22 5.02 6.83 5.00
CA GLY A 22 6.40 7.28 5.10
C GLY A 22 6.87 8.06 3.85
N ALA A 23 6.38 7.68 2.67
CA ALA A 23 6.60 8.39 1.41
C ALA A 23 5.73 9.66 1.26
N GLY A 24 4.87 9.98 2.23
CA GLY A 24 3.96 11.13 2.18
C GLY A 24 2.66 10.87 1.40
N VAL A 25 2.39 9.61 1.03
CA VAL A 25 1.16 9.19 0.36
C VAL A 25 0.14 8.75 1.40
N PHE A 26 -0.83 9.60 1.71
CA PHE A 26 -1.88 9.30 2.70
C PHE A 26 -3.18 8.75 2.06
N LYS A 27 -3.38 9.02 0.77
CA LYS A 27 -4.57 8.64 0.02
C LYS A 27 -4.17 8.38 -1.42
N ILE A 28 -4.82 7.38 -2.02
CA ILE A 28 -4.61 7.02 -3.42
C ILE A 28 -5.97 6.98 -4.10
N ARG A 29 -6.09 7.63 -5.26
CA ARG A 29 -7.36 7.72 -6.02
C ARG A 29 -8.54 8.18 -5.16
N GLU A 30 -8.29 9.17 -4.31
CA GLU A 30 -9.27 9.76 -3.38
C GLU A 30 -9.80 8.82 -2.28
N ARG A 31 -9.25 7.60 -2.16
CA ARG A 31 -9.56 6.65 -1.08
C ARG A 31 -8.42 6.59 -0.07
N GLN A 32 -8.75 6.32 1.18
CA GLN A 32 -7.75 6.08 2.23
C GLN A 32 -7.03 4.75 1.97
N LEU A 33 -5.75 4.67 2.33
CA LEU A 33 -4.96 3.44 2.14
C LEU A 33 -5.58 2.20 2.82
N TYR A 34 -6.25 2.41 3.95
CA TYR A 34 -6.93 1.33 4.68
C TYR A 34 -8.15 0.78 3.94
N GLU A 35 -8.78 1.60 3.09
CA GLU A 35 -9.93 1.22 2.25
C GLU A 35 -9.52 0.40 1.03
N LEU A 36 -8.23 0.44 0.66
CA LEU A 36 -7.70 -0.33 -0.45
C LEU A 36 -7.47 -1.78 -0.05
N SER A 37 -7.60 -2.68 -1.02
CA SER A 37 -7.24 -4.09 -0.89
C SER A 37 -5.72 -4.26 -0.90
N LEU A 38 -5.20 -5.39 -0.41
CA LEU A 38 -3.75 -5.67 -0.47
C LEU A 38 -3.24 -5.59 -1.92
N GLU A 39 -3.95 -6.20 -2.87
CA GLU A 39 -3.59 -6.16 -4.30
C GLU A 39 -3.58 -4.73 -4.87
N GLU A 40 -4.52 -3.88 -4.42
CA GLU A 40 -4.55 -2.47 -4.85
C GLU A 40 -3.34 -1.72 -4.27
N LEU A 41 -3.02 -1.92 -2.99
CA LEU A 41 -1.83 -1.32 -2.38
C LEU A 41 -0.54 -1.81 -3.05
N GLU A 42 -0.43 -3.09 -3.38
CA GLU A 42 0.72 -3.66 -4.09
C GLU A 42 0.87 -3.06 -5.49
N LYS A 43 -0.22 -2.99 -6.27
CA LYS A 43 -0.20 -2.35 -7.59
C LYS A 43 0.22 -0.89 -7.51
N GLU A 44 -0.38 -0.12 -6.62
CA GLU A 44 -0.06 1.31 -6.52
C GLU A 44 1.36 1.52 -5.96
N TYR A 45 1.87 0.60 -5.13
CA TYR A 45 3.27 0.60 -4.69
C TYR A 45 4.23 0.24 -5.82
N GLU A 46 3.92 -0.77 -6.65
CA GLU A 46 4.71 -1.07 -7.86
C GLU A 46 4.72 0.10 -8.85
N HIS A 47 3.60 0.83 -8.95
CA HIS A 47 3.51 2.05 -9.76
C HIS A 47 4.06 3.30 -9.06
N ILE A 48 4.40 3.25 -7.76
CA ILE A 48 4.90 4.44 -7.05
C ILE A 48 6.26 4.88 -7.59
N GLU A 49 7.05 3.96 -8.14
CA GLU A 49 8.30 4.28 -8.83
C GLU A 49 8.06 5.10 -10.11
N GLU A 50 6.89 4.96 -10.76
CA GLU A 50 6.49 5.83 -11.88
C GLU A 50 5.98 7.21 -11.43
N PHE A 51 5.46 7.32 -10.20
CA PHE A 51 5.03 8.60 -9.61
C PHE A 51 6.18 9.35 -8.90
N ALA A 52 7.28 8.66 -8.56
CA ALA A 52 8.46 9.25 -7.94
C ALA A 52 9.23 10.20 -8.88
N ASP A 53 8.94 10.19 -10.19
CA ASP A 53 9.48 11.16 -11.16
C ASP A 53 8.66 12.47 -11.23
N ILE A 54 7.73 12.71 -10.31
CA ILE A 54 7.00 13.99 -10.22
C ILE A 54 7.19 14.66 -8.86
N GLN A 55 8.43 14.82 -8.42
CA GLN A 55 8.85 15.98 -7.62
C GLN A 55 10.33 16.33 -7.90
N ALA A 56 10.58 16.99 -9.04
CA ALA A 56 11.69 17.93 -9.21
C ALA A 56 11.29 19.05 -10.18
#